data_AF-A0A8C1I9I5-F1
#
_entry.id   AF-A0A8C1I9I5-F1
#
_cell.length_a   1.000
_cell.length_b   1.000
_cell.length_c   1.000
_cell.angle_alpha   90.00
_cell.angle_beta   90.00
_cell.angle_gamma   90.00
#
_symmetry.space_group_name_H-M   'P 1'
#
loop_
_entity.id
_entity.type
_entity.pdbx_description
1 polymer ?
#
loop_
_entity_poly.entity_id
_entity_poly.type
_entity_poly.pdbx_seq_one_letter_code
_entity_poly.pdbx_strand_id
1 'polypeptide(L)' 'LTVCQHHRESLQESLSIYPGLEAFIPQCDEKGQYKPLQCLGTTGRCWCVDSRGQERVGTRTIPGTAISCSF' A
#
# COMPACT_ATOMS: atom_id res chain seq x y z
N LEU A 1 5.23 -9.90 -14.03
CA LEU A 1 4.92 -8.93 -12.95
C LEU A 1 5.51 -9.44 -11.65
N THR A 2 6.01 -8.55 -10.81
CA THR A 2 6.37 -8.87 -9.42
C THR A 2 5.13 -9.05 -8.55
N VAL A 3 5.30 -9.57 -7.33
CA VAL A 3 4.18 -9.79 -6.39
C VAL A 3 3.42 -8.48 -6.11
N CYS A 4 4.13 -7.38 -5.82
CA CYS A 4 3.47 -6.10 -5.56
C CYS A 4 2.73 -5.57 -6.81
N GLN A 5 3.37 -5.63 -7.98
CA GLN A 5 2.76 -5.13 -9.22
C GLN A 5 1.50 -5.92 -9.60
N HIS A 6 1.54 -7.25 -9.49
CA HIS A 6 0.37 -8.08 -9.74
C HIS A 6 -0.76 -7.77 -8.75
N HIS A 7 -0.44 -7.66 -7.46
CA HIS A 7 -1.42 -7.29 -6.43
C HIS A 7 -2.07 -5.92 -6.73
N ARG A 8 -1.27 -4.93 -7.12
CA ARG A 8 -1.75 -3.61 -7.53
C ARG A 8 -2.73 -3.69 -8.71
N GLU A 9 -2.36 -4.41 -9.77
CA GLU A 9 -3.15 -4.50 -11.00
C GLU A 9 -4.48 -5.22 -10.76
N SER A 10 -4.51 -6.32 -10.01
CA SER A 10 -5.75 -7.03 -9.69
C SER A 10 -6.76 -6.15 -8.93
N LEU A 11 -6.27 -5.29 -8.02
CA LEU A 11 -7.15 -4.35 -7.31
C LEU A 11 -7.61 -3.21 -8.21
N GLN A 12 -6.73 -2.69 -9.06
CA GLN A 12 -7.08 -1.59 -9.95
C GLN A 12 -8.10 -2.02 -11.02
N GLU A 13 -8.02 -3.27 -11.48
CA GLU A 13 -9.06 -3.88 -12.32
C GLU A 13 -10.37 -4.08 -11.55
N SER A 14 -10.32 -4.55 -10.30
CA SER A 14 -11.54 -4.65 -9.48
C SER A 14 -12.23 -3.29 -9.29
N LEU A 15 -11.45 -2.23 -9.08
CA LEU A 15 -11.96 -0.87 -8.92
C LEU A 15 -12.54 -0.27 -10.20
N SER A 16 -12.08 -0.71 -11.38
CA SER A 16 -12.66 -0.27 -12.65
C SER A 16 -14.03 -0.91 -12.91
N ILE A 17 -14.24 -2.13 -12.39
CA ILE A 17 -15.51 -2.86 -12.47
C ILE A 17 -16.50 -2.37 -11.39
N TYR A 18 -16.01 -2.03 -10.19
CA TYR A 18 -16.82 -1.59 -9.05
C TYR A 18 -16.45 -0.15 -8.61
N PRO A 19 -16.90 0.88 -9.35
CA PRO A 19 -16.66 2.27 -9.00
C PRO A 19 -17.35 2.59 -7.66
N GLY A 20 -16.55 2.74 -6.60
CA GLY A 20 -17.01 3.00 -5.23
C GLY A 20 -16.51 2.02 -4.18
N LEU A 21 -15.86 0.92 -4.58
CA LEU A 21 -15.14 0.07 -3.64
C LEU A 21 -13.93 0.86 -3.08
N GLU A 22 -13.89 1.10 -1.78
CA GLU A 22 -12.65 1.57 -1.16
C GLU A 22 -11.69 0.39 -1.00
N ALA A 23 -10.60 0.40 -1.76
CA ALA A 23 -9.54 -0.57 -1.64
C ALA A 23 -8.18 0.11 -1.42
N PHE A 24 -7.35 -0.53 -0.61
CA PHE A 24 -5.95 -0.14 -0.49
C PHE A 24 -5.16 -0.69 -1.68
N ILE A 25 -4.69 0.21 -2.54
CA ILE A 25 -3.80 -0.14 -3.65
C ILE A 25 -2.35 -0.10 -3.16
N PRO A 26 -1.59 -1.21 -3.22
CA PRO A 26 -0.21 -1.22 -2.75
C PRO A 26 0.71 -0.39 -3.63
N GLN A 27 1.65 0.29 -2.99
CA GLN A 27 2.68 1.12 -3.61
C GLN A 27 3.93 0.28 -3.83
N CYS A 28 4.32 0.12 -5.08
CA CYS A 28 5.53 -0.60 -5.45
C CYS A 28 6.67 0.36 -5.78
N ASP A 29 7.90 -0.04 -5.53
CA ASP A 29 9.10 0.67 -6.00
C ASP A 29 9.40 0.38 -7.47
N GLU A 30 10.49 0.96 -7.99
CA GLU A 30 10.93 0.80 -9.37
C GLU A 30 11.30 -0.64 -9.74
N LYS A 31 11.68 -1.46 -8.74
CA LYS A 31 11.97 -2.88 -8.90
C LYS A 31 10.72 -3.76 -8.78
N GLY A 32 9.56 -3.16 -8.48
CA GLY A 32 8.31 -3.88 -8.24
C GLY A 32 8.24 -4.53 -6.85
N GLN A 33 9.11 -4.17 -5.90
CA GLN A 33 8.98 -4.59 -4.51
C GLN A 33 7.99 -3.68 -3.78
N TYR A 34 7.43 -4.17 -2.67
CA TYR A 34 6.62 -3.31 -1.81
C TYR A 34 7.48 -2.19 -1.23
N LYS A 35 7.06 -0.94 -1.38
CA LYS A 35 7.68 0.16 -0.65
C LYS A 35 7.52 -0.09 0.87
N PRO A 36 8.56 0.08 1.69
CA PRO A 36 8.44 -0.13 3.13
C PRO A 36 7.37 0.75 3.78
N LEU A 37 7.17 1.96 3.25
CA LEU A 37 6.07 2.84 3.62
C LEU A 37 4.91 2.67 2.62
N GLN A 38 3.72 2.39 3.15
CA GLN A 38 2.48 2.30 2.40
C GLN A 38 1.49 3.35 2.90
N CYS A 39 0.78 4.01 1.99
CA CYS A 39 -0.22 5.01 2.33
C CYS A 39 -1.54 4.77 1.61
N LEU A 40 -2.65 4.82 2.36
CA LEU A 40 -4.00 4.78 1.81
C LEU A 40 -4.41 6.20 1.38
N GLY A 41 -4.47 6.44 0.07
CA GLY A 41 -4.75 7.77 -0.49
C GLY A 41 -6.09 8.37 -0.07
N THR A 42 -7.13 7.56 0.17
CA THR A 42 -8.47 8.06 0.54
C THR A 42 -8.55 8.63 1.95
N THR A 43 -7.82 8.02 2.89
CA THR A 43 -7.81 8.46 4.30
C THR A 43 -6.58 9.26 4.67
N GLY A 44 -5.48 9.16 3.91
CA GLY A 44 -4.18 9.75 4.22
C GLY A 44 -3.41 9.02 5.33
N ARG A 45 -3.90 7.85 5.79
CA ARG A 45 -3.19 7.01 6.78
C ARG A 45 -2.05 6.26 6.12
N CYS A 46 -0.91 6.16 6.79
CA CYS A 46 0.23 5.39 6.33
C CYS A 46 0.63 4.32 7.35
N TRP A 47 1.34 3.28 6.92
CA TRP A 47 1.88 2.22 7.78
C TRP A 47 3.13 1.63 7.14
N CYS A 48 3.91 0.93 7.95
CA CYS A 48 5.07 0.19 7.47
C CYS A 48 4.70 -1.24 7.09
N VAL A 49 5.32 -1.77 6.04
CA VAL A 49 5.16 -3.16 5.62
C VAL A 49 6.49 -3.92 5.55
N ASP A 50 6.42 -5.25 5.60
CA ASP A 50 7.54 -6.14 5.29
C ASP A 50 7.73 -6.34 3.78
N SER A 51 8.72 -7.16 3.39
CA SER A 51 9.01 -7.48 1.99
C SER A 51 7.88 -8.23 1.26
N ARG A 52 6.91 -8.77 2.00
CA ARG A 52 5.71 -9.43 1.46
C ARG A 52 4.50 -8.48 1.40
N GLY A 53 4.66 -7.23 1.84
CA GLY A 53 3.60 -6.23 1.87
C GLY A 53 2.68 -6.32 3.09
N GLN A 54 3.05 -7.09 4.12
CA GLN A 54 2.25 -7.22 5.34
C GLN A 54 2.52 -6.05 6.29
N GLU A 55 1.45 -5.44 6.79
CA GLU A 55 1.53 -4.36 7.78
C GLU A 55 2.26 -4.81 9.05
N ARG A 56 3.19 -3.98 9.51
CA ARG A 56 3.82 -4.15 10.83
C ARG A 56 2.91 -3.54 11.89
N VAL A 57 2.57 -4.35 12.89
CA VAL A 57 1.68 -3.96 14.00
C VAL A 57 2.18 -2.68 14.67
N GLY A 58 1.25 -1.76 14.92
CA GLY A 58 1.54 -0.49 15.61
C GLY A 58 2.18 0.60 14.75
N THR A 59 2.36 0.37 13.45
CA THR A 59 2.95 1.38 12.54
C THR A 59 1.93 2.23 11.81
N ARG A 60 0.63 1.91 11.89
CA ARG A 60 -0.42 2.67 11.24
C ARG A 60 -0.64 4.02 11.91
N THR A 61 -0.58 5.07 11.11
CA THR A 61 -0.62 6.46 11.56
C THR A 61 -1.98 7.12 11.31
N ILE A 62 -2.20 8.24 11.99
CA ILE A 62 -3.23 9.21 11.60
C ILE A 62 -2.72 10.08 10.42
N PRO A 63 -3.63 10.65 9.62
CA PRO A 63 -3.24 11.46 8.45
C PRO A 63 -2.34 12.63 8.83
N GLY A 64 -1.30 12.88 8.04
CA GLY A 64 -0.34 13.95 8.28
C GLY A 64 0.78 13.61 9.29
N THR A 65 0.78 12.41 9.87
CA THR A 65 1.88 11.95 10.72
C THR A 65 3.09 11.56 9.87
N ALA A 66 4.25 12.18 10.13
CA ALA A 66 5.51 11.74 9.56
C ALA A 66 5.96 10.42 10.22
N ILE A 67 6.25 9.41 9.40
CA ILE A 67 6.80 8.12 9.83
C ILE A 67 7.92 7.70 8.88
N SER A 68 8.97 7.10 9.42
CA SER A 68 10.08 6.51 8.65
C SER A 68 10.08 4.99 8.84
N CYS A 69 10.09 4.26 7.72
CA CYS A 69 10.13 2.80 7.68
C CYS A 69 11.51 2.34 7.24
N SER A 70 12.46 2.30 8.18
CA SER A 70 13.83 1.81 7.95
C SER A 70 13.98 0.41 8.53
N PHE A 71 14.07 -0.61 7.68
CA PHE A 71 14.25 -2.02 8.06
C PHE A 71 15.33 -2.67 7.20
#